data_AF-A0A7K2NGL3-F1
#
_entry.id   AF-A0A7K2NGL3-F1
#
_cell.length_a   1.000
_cell.length_b   1.000
_cell.length_c   1.000
_cell.angle_alpha   90.00
_cell.angle_beta   90.00
_cell.angle_gamma   90.00
#
_symmetry.space_group_name_H-M   'P 1'
#
loop_
_entity.id
_entity.type
_entity.pdbx_description
1 polymer ?
#
loop_
_entity_poly.entity_id
_entity_poly.type
_entity_poly.pdbx_seq_one_letter_code
_entity_poly.pdbx_strand_id
1 'polypeptide(L)' 'MRLRWAGRRLRVGVCDTSPELPAFPDAHCAPVDADGGRGLLLVRLCADDWGGHAIGDELFGVPAKVIWFELVPEW' A
#
# COMPACT_ATOMS: atom_id res chain seq x y z
N MET A 1 -9.99 -1.86 -5.35
CA MET A 1 -8.63 -2.12 -5.89
C MET A 1 -8.60 -1.72 -7.36
N ARG A 2 -7.48 -1.16 -7.83
CA ARG A 2 -7.27 -0.71 -9.22
C ARG A 2 -5.89 -1.14 -9.70
N LEU A 3 -5.82 -1.62 -10.95
CA LEU A 3 -4.59 -1.98 -11.64
C LEU A 3 -4.32 -0.96 -12.75
N ARG A 4 -3.07 -0.57 -12.92
CA ARG A 4 -2.65 0.32 -14.02
C ARG A 4 -1.25 -0.04 -14.50
N TRP A 5 -1.11 -0.20 -15.81
CA TRP A 5 0.19 -0.34 -16.47
C TRP A 5 0.72 1.02 -16.94
N ALA A 6 2.03 1.22 -16.85
CA ALA A 6 2.76 2.34 -17.42
C ALA A 6 4.11 1.84 -17.95
N GLY A 7 4.18 1.52 -19.25
CA GLY A 7 5.32 0.79 -19.79
C GLY A 7 5.44 -0.58 -19.13
N ARG A 8 6.64 -0.90 -18.60
CA ARG A 8 6.90 -2.15 -17.85
C ARG A 8 6.46 -2.11 -16.38
N ARG A 9 5.92 -0.99 -15.90
CA ARG A 9 5.56 -0.81 -14.49
C ARG A 9 4.09 -1.12 -14.26
N LEU A 10 3.79 -2.07 -13.39
CA LEU A 10 2.45 -2.34 -12.89
C LEU A 10 2.25 -1.60 -11.57
N ARG A 11 1.30 -0.67 -11.50
CA ARG A 11 0.83 -0.07 -10.24
C ARG A 11 -0.45 -0.75 -9.79
N VAL A 12 -0.45 -1.20 -8.54
CA VAL A 12 -1.61 -1.77 -7.85
C VAL A 12 -2.04 -0.81 -6.75
N GLY A 13 -3.23 -0.24 -6.86
CA GLY A 13 -3.80 0.69 -5.88
C GLY A 13 -4.96 0.07 -5.10
N VAL A 14 -4.98 0.31 -3.79
CA VAL A 14 -6.08 -0.06 -2.89
C VAL A 14 -6.59 1.22 -2.23
N CYS A 15 -7.91 1.38 -2.21
CA CYS A 15 -8.59 2.50 -1.58
C CYS A 15 -9.53 1.93 -0.51
N ASP A 16 -9.56 2.57 0.65
CA ASP A 16 -10.51 2.28 1.72
C ASP A 16 -10.88 3.58 2.46
N THR A 17 -11.92 3.54 3.29
CA THR A 17 -12.47 4.72 3.99
C THR A 17 -11.80 5.01 5.34
N SER A 18 -10.68 4.36 5.66
CA SER A 18 -9.85 4.74 6.80
C SER A 18 -8.96 5.90 6.37
N PRO A 19 -8.96 7.04 7.09
CA PRO A 19 -8.10 8.18 6.76
C PRO A 19 -6.62 7.95 7.10
N GLU A 20 -6.31 6.96 7.95
CA GLU A 20 -4.97 6.78 8.50
C GLU A 20 -4.05 6.04 7.52
N LEU A 21 -2.98 6.70 7.07
CA LEU A 21 -1.96 6.01 6.28
C LEU A 21 -1.25 4.95 7.14
N PRO A 22 -1.02 3.74 6.58
CA PRO A 22 -0.31 2.72 7.32
C PRO A 22 1.15 3.13 7.56
N ALA A 23 1.66 2.84 8.75
CA ALA A 23 3.09 2.85 9.01
C ALA A 23 3.70 1.59 8.35
N PHE A 24 4.60 1.78 7.39
CA PHE A 24 5.32 0.66 6.79
C PHE A 24 6.43 0.23 7.74
N PRO A 25 6.44 -1.02 8.23
CA PRO A 25 7.40 -1.44 9.24
C PRO A 25 8.82 -1.47 8.68
N ASP A 26 9.79 -0.91 9.42
CA ASP A 26 11.22 -0.86 9.04
C ASP A 26 11.95 -2.19 9.22
N ALA A 27 11.61 -2.95 10.26
CA ALA A 27 12.04 -4.33 10.44
C ALA A 27 11.12 -5.03 11.45
N HIS A 28 10.70 -6.25 11.10
CA HIS A 28 9.95 -7.23 11.91
C HIS A 28 8.76 -6.71 12.73
N CYS A 29 7.56 -6.83 12.15
CA CYS A 29 6.34 -6.31 12.77
C CYS A 29 5.48 -7.34 13.52
N ALA A 30 5.81 -8.64 13.48
CA ALA A 30 5.02 -9.66 14.16
C ALA A 30 5.87 -10.88 14.54
N PRO A 31 5.55 -11.57 15.66
CA PRO A 31 6.12 -12.89 15.99
C PRO A 31 6.02 -13.89 14.84
N VAL A 32 6.92 -14.86 14.78
CA VAL A 32 6.95 -15.86 13.70
C VAL A 32 5.64 -16.66 13.62
N ASP A 33 5.02 -16.94 14.77
CA ASP A 33 3.78 -17.70 14.89
C ASP A 33 2.52 -16.81 14.82
N ALA A 34 2.67 -15.51 14.52
CA ALA A 34 1.53 -14.62 14.38
C ALA A 34 0.82 -14.84 13.05
N ASP A 35 -0.49 -15.06 13.11
CA ASP A 35 -1.34 -15.21 11.93
C ASP A 35 -1.42 -13.92 11.08
N GLY A 36 -1.10 -12.76 11.66
CA GLY A 36 -1.24 -11.44 11.03
C GLY A 36 -0.01 -10.55 11.11
N GLY A 37 -0.16 -9.28 10.67
CA GLY A 37 0.85 -8.22 10.83
C GLY A 37 2.00 -8.22 9.81
N ARG A 38 2.06 -9.22 8.92
CA ARG A 38 3.15 -9.36 7.93
C ARG A 38 2.84 -8.77 6.56
N GLY A 39 1.58 -8.45 6.27
CA GLY A 39 1.14 -8.02 4.93
C GLY A 39 1.90 -6.80 4.41
N LEU A 40 1.99 -5.71 5.18
CA LEU A 40 2.71 -4.51 4.77
C LEU A 40 4.23 -4.71 4.68
N LEU A 41 4.79 -5.59 5.53
CA LEU A 41 6.20 -5.98 5.43
C LEU A 41 6.47 -6.70 4.10
N LEU A 42 5.60 -7.65 3.72
CA LEU A 42 5.72 -8.34 2.44
C LEU A 42 5.62 -7.38 1.26
N VAL A 43 4.66 -6.45 1.29
CA VAL A 43 4.56 -5.40 0.24
C VAL A 43 5.85 -4.58 0.16
N ARG A 44 6.42 -4.16 1.30
CA ARG A 44 7.68 -3.41 1.32
C ARG A 44 8.86 -4.21 0.77
N LEU A 45 8.93 -5.51 1.04
CA LEU A 45 10.03 -6.37 0.60
C LEU A 45 9.93 -6.76 -0.88
N CYS A 46 8.71 -6.87 -1.41
CA CYS A 46 8.48 -7.35 -2.77
C CYS A 46 8.28 -6.24 -3.80
N ALA A 47 7.89 -5.03 -3.38
CA ALA A 47 7.61 -3.94 -4.30
C ALA A 47 8.88 -3.17 -4.69
N ASP A 48 8.96 -2.77 -5.96
CA ASP A 48 10.00 -1.87 -6.46
C ASP A 48 9.79 -0.43 -5.99
N ASP A 49 8.53 -0.03 -5.81
CA ASP A 49 8.14 1.27 -5.26
C ASP A 49 6.79 1.14 -4.54
N TRP A 50 6.53 2.00 -3.57
CA TRP A 50 5.26 2.03 -2.84
C TRP A 50 4.98 3.41 -2.28
N GLY A 51 3.71 3.69 -1.99
CA GLY A 51 3.33 4.95 -1.38
C GLY A 51 1.88 4.98 -0.91
N GLY A 52 1.50 6.10 -0.33
CA GLY A 52 0.14 6.32 0.14
C GLY A 52 -0.23 7.79 0.12
N HIS A 53 -1.52 8.06 -0.01
CA HIS A 53 -2.10 9.39 0.03
C HIS A 53 -3.43 9.34 0.78
N ALA A 54 -3.56 10.19 1.80
CA ALA A 54 -4.83 10.41 2.49
C ALA A 54 -5.71 11.34 1.63
N ILE A 55 -7.00 11.05 1.58
CA ILE A 55 -8.02 11.79 0.83
C ILE A 55 -9.04 12.26 1.85
N GLY A 56 -9.36 13.56 1.90
CA GLY A 56 -10.46 14.05 2.73
C GLY A 56 -10.15 15.17 3.73
N ASP A 57 -9.31 16.15 3.37
CA ASP A 57 -9.28 17.45 4.06
C ASP A 57 -10.47 18.35 3.65
N GLU A 58 -11.44 17.83 2.88
CA GLU A 58 -12.59 18.58 2.38
C GLU A 58 -13.79 18.46 3.33
N LEU A 59 -14.43 19.60 3.63
CA LEU A 59 -15.48 19.79 4.64
C LEU A 59 -16.72 18.85 4.53
N PHE A 60 -16.91 18.19 3.37
CA PHE A 60 -18.04 17.30 3.08
C PHE A 60 -17.65 15.97 2.42
N GLY A 61 -16.34 15.67 2.30
CA GLY A 61 -15.85 14.43 1.70
C GLY A 61 -15.85 13.26 2.69
N VAL A 62 -16.09 12.04 2.21
CA VAL A 62 -15.83 10.84 3.03
C VAL A 62 -14.30 10.68 3.12
N PRO A 63 -13.71 10.69 4.34
CA PRO A 63 -12.30 10.46 4.50
C PRO A 63 -11.93 9.09 3.94
N ALA A 64 -10.81 9.02 3.24
CA ALA A 64 -10.32 7.82 2.62
C ALA A 64 -8.80 7.86 2.55
N LYS A 65 -8.21 6.74 2.16
CA LYS A 65 -6.83 6.70 1.74
C LYS A 65 -6.68 5.83 0.52
N VAL A 66 -5.66 6.13 -0.26
CA VAL A 66 -5.17 5.24 -1.30
C VAL A 66 -3.74 4.85 -0.96
N ILE A 67 -3.48 3.56 -0.90
CA ILE A 67 -2.13 2.99 -0.89
C ILE A 67 -1.86 2.31 -2.21
N TRP A 68 -0.61 2.34 -2.65
CA TRP A 68 -0.20 1.62 -3.85
C TRP A 68 1.18 1.00 -3.67
N PHE A 69 1.42 -0.02 -4.49
CA PHE A 69 2.75 -0.54 -4.76
C PHE A 69 2.94 -0.73 -6.26
N GLU A 70 4.20 -0.79 -6.66
CA GLU A 70 4.61 -0.97 -8.05
C GLU A 70 5.53 -2.17 -8.19
N LEU A 71 5.40 -2.83 -9.34
CA LEU A 71 6.25 -3.95 -9.75
C LEU A 71 6.80 -3.68 -11.15
N VAL A 72 8.09 -3.94 -11.34
CA VAL A 72 8.82 -3.91 -12.60
C VAL A 72 9.28 -5.34 -12.89
N PRO A 73 8.62 -6.06 -13.80
CA PRO A 73 9.00 -7.42 -14.11
C PRO A 73 10.39 -7.50 -14.74
N GLU A 74 11.17 -8.51 -14.36
CA GLU A 74 12.56 -8.68 -14.82
C GLU A 74 12.70 -9.43 -16.16
N TRP A 75 11.63 -10.05 -16.67
CA TRP A 75 11.65 -10.87 -17.88
C TRP A 75 11.72 -10.08 -19.19
#